data_AF-A0A0R0BV85-F1
#
_entry.id   AF-A0A0R0BV85-F1
#
_cell.length_a   1.000
_cell.length_b   1.000
_cell.length_c   1.000
_cell.angle_alpha   90.00
_cell.angle_beta   90.00
_cell.angle_gamma   90.00
#
_symmetry.space_group_name_H-M   'P 1'
#
loop_
_entity.id
_entity.type
_entity.pdbx_description
1 polymer ?
#
loop_
_entity_poly.entity_id
_entity_poly.type
_entity_poly.pdbx_seq_one_letter_code
_entity_poly.pdbx_strand_id
1 'polypeptide(L)' 'AQFKPGQQPSVGLVELPGDHAFANLRLTDNVVQFTTRRYCDNPLVVQGPGAGPEVTAAGVFADVLRVAAGEGARL' A
#
# COMPACT_ATOMS: atom_id res chain seq x y z
N ALA A 1 8.23 -4.35 -4.16
CA ALA A 1 8.07 -4.48 -5.62
C ALA A 1 8.13 -3.09 -6.25
N GLN A 2 8.64 -2.97 -7.48
CA GLN A 2 8.60 -1.72 -8.24
C GLN A 2 7.76 -1.91 -9.50
N PHE A 3 6.90 -0.93 -9.78
CA PHE A 3 6.03 -0.89 -10.95
C PHE A 3 6.27 0.43 -11.66
N LYS A 4 7.14 0.42 -12.68
CA LYS A 4 7.47 1.61 -13.47
C LYS A 4 6.77 1.55 -14.83
N PRO A 5 6.18 2.65 -15.33
CA PRO A 5 5.54 2.66 -16.64
C PRO A 5 6.49 2.17 -17.75
N GLY A 6 6.02 1.27 -18.61
CA GLY A 6 6.81 0.71 -19.70
C GLY A 6 7.89 -0.29 -19.28
N GLN A 7 7.95 -0.67 -18.00
CA GLN A 7 8.91 -1.66 -17.49
C GLN A 7 8.18 -2.85 -16.87
N GLN A 8 8.82 -4.02 -16.91
CA GLN A 8 8.33 -5.19 -16.21
C GLN A 8 8.40 -4.98 -14.69
N PRO A 9 7.41 -5.45 -13.91
CA PRO A 9 7.48 -5.41 -12.46
C PRO A 9 8.70 -6.14 -11.92
N SER A 10 9.29 -5.62 -10.85
CA SER A 10 10.46 -6.24 -10.22
C SER A 10 10.33 -6.33 -8.70
N VAL A 11 10.99 -7.33 -8.13
CA VAL A 11 11.09 -7.56 -6.68
C VAL A 11 12.54 -7.90 -6.35
N GLY A 12 13.06 -7.35 -5.26
CA GLY A 12 14.41 -7.61 -4.81
C GLY A 12 14.81 -6.68 -3.68
N LEU A 13 15.99 -6.92 -3.13
CA LEU A 13 16.65 -5.99 -2.21
C LEU A 13 17.15 -4.78 -3.00
N VAL A 14 16.92 -3.58 -2.47
CA VAL A 14 17.29 -2.31 -3.11
C VAL A 14 17.84 -1.37 -2.05
N GLU A 15 18.94 -0.71 -2.35
CA GLU A 15 19.50 0.35 -1.52
C GLU A 15 18.70 1.64 -1.70
N LEU A 16 18.42 2.34 -0.59
CA LEU A 16 17.66 3.58 -0.57
C LEU A 16 18.42 4.65 0.24
N PRO A 17 18.30 5.94 -0.14
CA PRO A 17 18.83 7.04 0.67
C PRO A 17 18.28 7.01 2.11
N GLY A 18 19.07 7.48 3.07
CA GLY A 18 18.67 7.49 4.49
C GLY A 18 17.50 8.40 4.83
N ASP A 19 17.21 9.39 3.97
CA ASP A 19 16.07 10.29 4.05
C ASP A 19 14.84 9.79 3.25
N HIS A 20 14.94 8.64 2.59
CA HIS A 20 13.83 8.06 1.84
C HIS A 20 12.67 7.67 2.75
N ALA A 21 11.42 7.80 2.29
CA ALA A 21 10.23 7.48 3.09
C ALA A 21 10.26 6.05 3.68
N PHE A 22 10.85 5.09 2.94
CA PHE A 22 10.98 3.70 3.36
C PHE A 22 12.12 3.46 4.36
N ALA A 23 12.99 4.44 4.61
CA ALA A 23 14.03 4.33 5.63
C ALA A 23 13.47 4.52 7.05
N ASN A 24 12.25 5.04 7.19
CA ASN A 24 11.61 5.38 8.47
C ASN A 24 10.52 4.37 8.88
N LEU A 25 10.63 3.11 8.45
CA LEU A 25 9.70 2.04 8.82
C LEU A 25 9.74 1.76 10.32
N ARG A 26 8.57 1.51 10.91
CA ARG A 26 8.44 1.05 12.30
C ARG A 26 8.11 -0.43 12.31
N LEU A 27 8.84 -1.20 13.11
CA LEU A 27 8.59 -2.64 13.34
C LEU A 27 8.43 -3.42 12.02
N THR A 28 7.24 -3.96 11.79
CA THR A 28 6.87 -4.82 10.66
C THR A 28 5.87 -4.12 9.73
N ASP A 29 5.90 -2.78 9.69
CA ASP A 29 5.06 -2.02 8.78
C ASP A 29 5.40 -2.34 7.32
N ASN A 30 4.35 -2.47 6.50
CA ASN A 30 4.50 -2.41 5.06
C ASN A 30 4.30 -0.96 4.61
N VAL A 31 5.03 -0.57 3.56
CA VAL A 31 4.88 0.75 2.93
C VAL A 31 4.74 0.63 1.43
N VAL A 32 3.82 1.42 0.89
CA VAL A 32 3.60 1.58 -0.54
C VAL A 32 3.65 3.07 -0.86
N GLN A 33 4.46 3.43 -1.85
CA GLN A 33 4.53 4.79 -2.39
C GLN A 33 3.89 4.84 -3.78
N PHE A 34 2.98 5.78 -3.97
CA PHE A 34 2.33 6.05 -5.24
C PHE A 34 2.84 7.37 -5.82
N THR A 35 3.48 7.29 -6.98
CA THR A 35 3.78 8.46 -7.80
C THR A 35 2.79 8.48 -8.97
N THR A 36 2.06 9.57 -9.13
CA THR A 36 1.07 9.73 -10.20
C THR A 36 1.19 11.11 -10.82
N ARG A 37 0.43 11.40 -11.89
CA ARG A 37 0.38 12.77 -12.44
C ARG A 37 -0.07 13.82 -11.42
N ARG A 38 -0.95 13.45 -10.47
CA ARG A 38 -1.46 14.37 -9.43
C ARG A 38 -0.56 14.42 -8.19
N TYR A 39 0.19 13.36 -7.94
CA TYR A 39 1.15 13.22 -6.84
C TYR A 39 2.55 13.05 -7.42
N CYS A 40 2.98 14.01 -8.25
CA CYS A 40 4.29 13.96 -8.92
C CYS A 40 5.40 14.59 -8.07
N ASP A 41 5.09 15.71 -7.39
CA ASP A 41 6.07 16.45 -6.58
C ASP A 41 6.14 15.95 -5.14
N ASN A 42 5.00 15.45 -4.62
CA ASN A 42 4.89 14.86 -3.29
C ASN A 42 4.18 13.50 -3.40
N PRO A 43 4.93 12.38 -3.51
CA PRO A 43 4.35 11.05 -3.63
C PRO A 43 3.45 10.68 -2.45
N LEU A 44 2.35 9.98 -2.71
CA LEU A 44 1.48 9.48 -1.65
C LEU A 44 2.11 8.24 -1.01
N VAL A 45 2.36 8.30 0.30
CA VAL A 45 2.88 7.17 1.08
C VAL A 45 1.76 6.59 1.93
N VAL A 46 1.54 5.29 1.80
CA VAL A 46 0.63 4.51 2.66
C VAL A 46 1.48 3.57 3.51
N GLN A 47 1.42 3.74 4.82
CA GLN A 47 2.18 2.98 5.81
C GLN A 47 1.25 2.41 6.88
N GLY A 48 1.54 1.19 7.31
CA GLY A 48 0.94 0.60 8.51
C GLY A 48 1.22 -0.90 8.62
N PRO A 49 0.59 -1.58 9.59
CA PRO A 49 0.80 -3.01 9.81
C PRO A 49 0.50 -3.81 8.54
N GLY A 50 1.51 -4.53 8.06
CA GLY A 50 1.41 -5.33 6.83
C GLY A 50 0.78 -6.71 7.01
N ALA A 51 0.74 -7.18 8.25
CA ALA A 51 0.25 -8.50 8.63
C ALA A 51 -0.23 -8.49 10.09
N GLY A 52 -1.09 -9.44 10.42
CA GLY A 52 -1.62 -9.64 11.77
C GLY A 52 -3.08 -10.09 11.70
N PRO A 53 -3.55 -10.96 12.61
CA PRO A 53 -4.90 -11.52 12.51
C PRO A 53 -5.99 -10.46 12.41
N GLU A 54 -5.94 -9.44 13.26
CA GLU A 54 -6.96 -8.39 13.32
C GLU A 54 -6.92 -7.46 12.09
N VAL A 55 -5.73 -7.01 11.68
CA VAL A 55 -5.59 -6.11 10.53
C VAL A 55 -5.94 -6.80 9.20
N THR A 56 -5.59 -8.08 9.07
CA THR A 56 -5.97 -8.89 7.91
C THR A 56 -7.48 -9.12 7.89
N ALA A 57 -8.09 -9.47 9.03
CA ALA A 57 -9.54 -9.67 9.13
C ALA A 57 -10.32 -8.38 8.82
N ALA A 58 -9.86 -7.23 9.31
CA ALA A 58 -10.45 -5.94 9.00
C ALA A 58 -10.41 -5.62 7.49
N GLY A 59 -9.29 -5.93 6.82
CA GLY A 59 -9.15 -5.78 5.37
C GLY A 59 -10.19 -6.62 4.60
N VAL A 60 -10.29 -7.91 4.93
CA VAL A 60 -11.28 -8.82 4.33
C VAL A 60 -12.72 -8.36 4.62
N PHE A 61 -13.01 -7.95 5.85
CA PHE A 61 -14.34 -7.47 6.22
C PHE A 61 -14.73 -6.20 5.45
N ALA A 62 -13.79 -5.28 5.25
CA ALA A 62 -14.02 -4.10 4.41
C ALA A 62 -14.38 -4.48 2.97
N ASP A 63 -13.76 -5.53 2.40
CA ASP A 63 -14.12 -6.03 1.07
C ASP A 63 -15.52 -6.66 1.05
N VAL A 64 -15.89 -7.43 2.08
CA VAL A 64 -17.26 -7.96 2.22
C VAL A 64 -18.30 -6.83 2.22
N LEU A 65 -18.04 -5.75 2.96
CA LEU A 65 -18.91 -4.58 2.96
C LEU A 65 -19.00 -3.96 1.56
N ARG A 66 -17.86 -3.75 0.87
CA ARG A 66 -17.87 -3.20 -0.50
C ARG A 66 -18.69 -4.05 -1.47
N VAL A 67 -18.55 -5.37 -1.41
CA VAL A 67 -19.32 -6.30 -2.25
C VAL A 67 -20.80 -6.21 -1.90
N ALA A 68 -21.17 -6.27 -0.62
CA ALA A 68 -22.57 -6.16 -0.20
C ALA A 68 -23.21 -4.84 -0.66
N ALA A 69 -22.51 -3.72 -0.53
CA ALA A 69 -22.98 -2.43 -1.05
C ALA A 69 -23.18 -2.44 -2.57
N GLY A 70 -22.24 -3.07 -3.31
CA GLY A 70 -22.34 -3.23 -4.76
C GLY A 70 -23.55 -4.06 -5.21
N GLU A 71 -23.92 -5.07 -4.42
CA GLU A 71 -25.11 -5.91 -4.64
C GLU A 71 -26.42 -5.29 -4.11
N GLY A 72 -26.39 -4.03 -3.67
CA GLY A 72 -27.58 -3.28 -3.25
C GLY A 72 -27.97 -3.44 -1.78
N ALA A 73 -27.12 -4.03 -0.94
CA ALA A 73 -27.32 -3.99 0.50
C ALA A 73 -27.18 -2.55 1.01
N ARG A 74 -28.10 -2.13 1.90
CA ARG A 74 -28.01 -0.84 2.59
C ARG A 74 -27.14 -1.02 3.83
N LEU A 75 -25.89 -0.56 3.75
CA LEU A 75 -24.94 -0.52 4.86
C LEU A 75 -25.16 0.71 5.75
#